data_AF-A0A520ILU5-F1
#
_entry.id   AF-A0A520ILU5-F1
#
_cell.length_a   1.000
_cell.length_b   1.000
_cell.length_c   1.000
_cell.angle_alpha   90.00
_cell.angle_beta   90.00
_cell.angle_gamma   90.00
#
_symmetry.space_group_name_H-M   'P 1'
#
loop_
_entity.id
_entity.type
_entity.pdbx_description
1 polymer ?
#
loop_
_entity_poly.entity_id
_entity_poly.type
_entity_poly.pdbx_seq_one_letter_code
_entity_poly.pdbx_strand_id
1 'polypeptide(L)'
;MFAFLFCCLLKVEAFSQKIALLNKDLKSPILYTDSVTVEQVSSGRFAVSVEDLDTLVASLAYLNGQLQERSRSKMESWQFRSGKTTINISRIPKAYGDQYEIIATSLFDEISSRYNLSTEKNNKKNAEKIQRVLAYIEKNRTVLREWYEIKRKMYQVVVVRE
;
A
#
# COMPACT_ATOMS: atom_id res chain seq x y z
N MET A 1 -16.96 -38.23 -38.58
CA MET A 1 -15.68 -37.56 -38.27
C MET A 1 -15.89 -36.05 -38.30
N PHE A 2 -16.59 -35.46 -37.32
CA PHE A 2 -16.91 -34.02 -37.32
C PHE A 2 -17.26 -33.48 -35.92
N ALA A 3 -16.53 -33.92 -34.88
CA ALA A 3 -16.81 -33.52 -33.50
C ALA A 3 -15.54 -33.11 -32.73
N PHE A 4 -14.51 -32.61 -33.43
CA PHE A 4 -13.23 -32.24 -32.80
C PHE A 4 -12.85 -30.76 -32.98
N LEU A 5 -13.70 -29.95 -33.63
CA LEU A 5 -13.36 -28.59 -34.05
C LEU A 5 -14.15 -27.48 -33.33
N PHE A 6 -14.69 -27.73 -32.13
CA PHE A 6 -15.47 -26.74 -31.38
C PHE A 6 -14.92 -26.44 -29.97
N CYS A 7 -13.69 -26.85 -29.65
CA CYS A 7 -13.08 -26.57 -28.34
C CYS A 7 -12.10 -25.38 -28.31
N CYS A 8 -11.81 -24.72 -29.45
CA CYS A 8 -10.74 -23.71 -29.54
C CYS A 8 -11.18 -22.24 -29.43
N LEU A 9 -12.45 -21.93 -29.14
CA LEU A 9 -12.96 -20.54 -29.21
C LEU A 9 -13.52 -19.96 -27.91
N LEU A 10 -13.40 -20.66 -26.78
CA LEU A 10 -13.59 -20.02 -25.48
C LEU A 10 -12.29 -19.29 -25.11
N LYS A 11 -12.12 -18.08 -25.68
CA LYS A 11 -11.27 -17.06 -25.08
C LYS A 11 -11.91 -16.71 -23.73
N VAL A 12 -11.56 -17.47 -22.70
CA VAL A 12 -11.81 -17.06 -21.33
C VAL A 12 -10.95 -15.82 -21.14
N GLU A 13 -11.58 -14.64 -21.17
CA GLU A 13 -10.91 -13.42 -20.75
C GLU A 13 -10.53 -13.63 -19.28
N ALA A 14 -9.27 -13.95 -19.04
CA ALA A 14 -8.72 -14.00 -17.70
C ALA A 14 -8.78 -12.57 -17.16
N PHE A 15 -9.83 -12.25 -16.42
CA PHE A 15 -9.95 -10.99 -15.70
C PHE A 15 -8.82 -10.92 -14.67
N SER A 16 -7.76 -10.20 -15.03
CA SER A 16 -6.68 -9.87 -14.09
C SER A 16 -7.26 -8.93 -13.05
N GLN A 17 -7.38 -9.42 -11.81
CA GLN A 17 -7.81 -8.63 -10.66
C GLN A 17 -6.94 -7.39 -10.54
N LYS A 18 -7.56 -6.21 -10.49
CA LYS A 18 -6.85 -4.92 -10.56
C LYS A 18 -6.57 -4.31 -9.20
N ILE A 19 -7.26 -4.74 -8.15
CA ILE A 19 -7.24 -4.09 -6.84
C ILE A 19 -6.96 -5.10 -5.74
N ALA A 20 -5.99 -4.79 -4.90
CA ALA A 20 -5.66 -5.47 -3.66
C ALA A 20 -6.33 -4.78 -2.47
N LEU A 21 -7.08 -5.52 -1.66
CA LEU A 21 -7.77 -5.09 -0.45
C LEU A 21 -7.03 -5.59 0.79
N LEU A 22 -6.18 -4.74 1.33
CA LEU A 22 -5.38 -5.00 2.52
C LEU A 22 -6.28 -4.89 3.75
N ASN A 23 -6.22 -5.86 4.68
CA ASN A 23 -6.90 -5.70 5.96
C ASN A 23 -6.07 -4.78 6.87
N LYS A 24 -6.67 -3.67 7.34
CA LYS A 24 -6.01 -2.69 8.21
C LYS A 24 -5.56 -3.28 9.56
N ASP A 25 -6.20 -4.36 10.01
CA ASP A 25 -5.83 -5.07 11.24
C ASP A 25 -4.72 -6.11 11.05
N LEU A 26 -4.32 -6.38 9.81
CA LEU A 26 -3.28 -7.34 9.39
C LEU A 26 -3.58 -8.80 9.76
N LYS A 27 -4.82 -9.15 10.14
CA LYS A 27 -5.21 -10.51 10.56
C LYS A 27 -5.70 -11.36 9.39
N SER A 28 -6.47 -10.77 8.49
CA SER A 28 -7.02 -11.48 7.32
C SER A 28 -6.12 -11.33 6.10
N PRO A 29 -6.11 -12.31 5.17
CA PRO A 29 -5.34 -12.20 3.94
C PRO A 29 -5.79 -11.04 3.06
N ILE A 30 -4.91 -10.62 2.14
CA ILE A 30 -5.23 -9.65 1.10
C ILE A 30 -6.27 -10.30 0.18
N LEU A 31 -7.36 -9.56 -0.09
CA LEU A 31 -8.36 -9.97 -1.08
C LEU A 31 -8.10 -9.24 -2.39
N TYR A 32 -8.36 -9.89 -3.50
CA TYR A 32 -8.16 -9.31 -4.83
C TYR A 32 -9.52 -9.21 -5.54
N THR A 33 -9.76 -8.05 -6.16
CA THR A 33 -11.05 -7.69 -6.72
C THR A 33 -10.85 -6.75 -7.92
N ASP A 34 -11.89 -6.61 -8.72
CA ASP A 34 -11.92 -5.68 -9.86
C ASP A 34 -12.46 -4.29 -9.49
N SER A 35 -13.18 -4.19 -8.37
CA SER A 35 -13.79 -2.95 -7.89
C SER A 35 -13.72 -2.82 -6.37
N VAL A 36 -13.79 -1.58 -5.88
CA VAL A 36 -13.90 -1.25 -4.46
C VAL A 36 -15.36 -0.97 -4.14
N THR A 37 -15.86 -1.48 -3.02
CA THR A 37 -17.17 -1.11 -2.48
C THR A 37 -17.05 -0.35 -1.17
N VAL A 38 -18.07 0.45 -0.85
CA VAL A 38 -18.15 1.19 0.43
C VAL A 38 -18.10 0.22 1.62
N GLU A 39 -18.76 -0.94 1.50
CA GLU A 39 -18.77 -1.99 2.53
C GLU A 39 -17.36 -2.57 2.80
N GLN A 40 -16.56 -2.79 1.75
CA GLN A 40 -15.19 -3.25 1.91
C GLN A 40 -14.35 -2.21 2.67
N VAL A 41 -14.48 -0.92 2.35
CA VAL A 41 -13.74 0.14 3.02
C VAL A 41 -14.19 0.32 4.48
N SER A 42 -15.50 0.27 4.73
CA SER A 42 -16.07 0.43 6.08
C SER A 42 -15.78 -0.78 6.98
N SER A 43 -15.67 -1.98 6.41
CA SER A 43 -15.22 -3.20 7.11
C SER A 43 -13.71 -3.25 7.38
N GLY A 44 -12.99 -2.15 7.15
CA GLY A 44 -11.58 -2.04 7.50
C GLY A 44 -10.62 -2.52 6.42
N ARG A 45 -11.05 -2.59 5.15
CA ARG A 45 -10.13 -2.81 4.02
C ARG A 45 -9.56 -1.51 3.49
N PHE A 46 -8.32 -1.59 3.02
CA PHE A 46 -7.60 -0.51 2.34
C PHE A 46 -7.29 -0.97 0.93
N ALA A 47 -7.71 -0.18 -0.06
CA ALA A 47 -7.59 -0.55 -1.47
C ALA A 47 -6.29 0.00 -2.06
N VAL A 48 -5.58 -0.83 -2.83
CA VAL A 48 -4.35 -0.49 -3.54
C VAL A 48 -4.40 -1.12 -4.91
N SER A 49 -3.96 -0.43 -5.96
CA SER A 49 -3.90 -1.04 -7.31
C SER A 49 -2.84 -2.13 -7.27
N VAL A 50 -3.12 -3.29 -7.88
CA VAL A 50 -2.15 -4.41 -7.91
C VAL A 50 -0.84 -3.99 -8.58
N GLU A 51 -0.92 -3.16 -9.63
CA GLU A 51 0.24 -2.59 -10.32
C GLU A 51 1.07 -1.63 -9.45
N ASP A 52 0.44 -1.01 -8.46
CA ASP A 52 1.05 -0.04 -7.53
C ASP A 52 1.58 -0.70 -6.25
N LEU A 53 1.31 -1.99 -6.04
CA LEU A 53 1.62 -2.68 -4.79
C LEU A 53 3.13 -2.74 -4.53
N ASP A 54 3.95 -2.98 -5.57
CA ASP A 54 5.42 -2.92 -5.47
C ASP A 54 5.91 -1.53 -5.05
N THR A 55 5.34 -0.49 -5.67
CA THR A 55 5.70 0.90 -5.41
C THR A 55 5.30 1.30 -3.99
N LEU A 56 4.15 0.84 -3.51
CA LEU A 56 3.73 0.99 -2.12
C LEU A 56 4.71 0.30 -1.16
N VAL A 57 5.06 -0.96 -1.41
CA VAL A 57 6.03 -1.72 -0.60
C VAL A 57 7.37 -0.99 -0.52
N ALA A 58 7.90 -0.54 -1.66
CA ALA A 58 9.15 0.18 -1.68
C ALA A 58 9.06 1.57 -0.98
N SER A 59 7.91 2.24 -1.04
CA SER A 59 7.68 3.50 -0.30
C SER A 59 7.70 3.26 1.21
N LEU A 60 7.02 2.20 1.65
CA LEU A 60 6.96 1.80 3.05
C LEU A 60 8.33 1.32 3.55
N ALA A 61 9.10 0.61 2.74
CA ALA A 61 10.46 0.18 3.07
C ALA A 61 11.41 1.38 3.23
N TYR A 62 11.36 2.34 2.30
CA TYR A 62 12.11 3.58 2.41
C TYR A 62 11.73 4.36 3.67
N LEU A 63 10.43 4.53 3.92
CA LEU A 63 9.92 5.18 5.13
C LEU A 63 10.40 4.49 6.41
N ASN A 64 10.37 3.16 6.44
CA ASN A 64 10.86 2.39 7.58
C ASN A 64 12.34 2.66 7.85
N GLY A 65 13.18 2.67 6.81
CA GLY A 65 14.60 3.01 6.91
C GLY A 65 14.81 4.41 7.47
N GLN A 66 14.07 5.42 6.97
CA GLN A 66 14.13 6.78 7.48
C GLN A 66 13.77 6.87 8.98
N LEU A 67 12.72 6.17 9.41
CA LEU A 67 12.28 6.15 10.81
C LEU A 67 13.27 5.44 11.75
N GLN A 68 14.01 4.44 11.25
CA GLN A 68 15.01 3.69 12.02
C GLN A 68 16.32 4.46 12.18
N GLU A 69 16.83 5.04 11.09
CA GLU A 69 18.10 5.79 11.11
C GLU A 69 17.99 7.11 11.88
N ARG A 70 16.84 7.78 11.77
CA ARG A 70 16.71 9.19 12.16
C ARG A 70 15.88 9.35 13.42
N SER A 71 16.46 8.96 14.55
CA SER A 71 15.86 9.23 15.87
C SER A 71 15.82 10.72 16.24
N ARG A 72 16.57 11.59 15.54
CA ARG A 72 16.74 13.02 15.87
C ARG A 72 16.66 14.01 14.71
N SER A 73 16.48 13.58 13.45
CA SER A 73 16.44 14.53 12.34
C SER A 73 15.08 15.23 12.28
N LYS A 74 15.09 16.57 12.19
CA LYS A 74 13.89 17.38 12.01
C LYS A 74 13.49 17.44 10.54
N MET A 75 12.94 16.35 9.99
CA MET A 75 12.38 16.40 8.63
C MET A 75 11.02 17.09 8.65
N GLU A 76 10.79 17.96 7.67
CA GLU A 76 9.47 18.55 7.36
C GLU A 76 8.44 17.46 7.03
N SER A 77 7.18 17.83 6.83
CA SER A 77 6.16 16.89 6.35
C SER A 77 6.39 16.56 4.87
N TRP A 78 6.16 15.31 4.46
CA TRP A 78 6.27 14.88 3.06
C TRP A 78 5.23 13.84 2.69
N GLN A 79 5.12 13.56 1.39
CA GLN A 79 4.23 12.52 0.89
C GLN A 79 4.90 11.66 -0.19
N PHE A 80 4.49 10.40 -0.26
CA PHE A 80 4.73 9.51 -1.39
C PHE A 80 3.44 9.33 -2.19
N ARG A 81 3.54 9.38 -3.51
CA ARG A 81 2.42 9.10 -4.42
C ARG A 81 2.73 7.88 -5.27
N SER A 82 1.77 6.96 -5.35
CA SER A 82 1.83 5.74 -6.14
C SER A 82 0.47 5.51 -6.78
N GLY A 83 0.31 5.96 -8.03
CA GLY A 83 -0.94 5.88 -8.77
C GLY A 83 -2.12 6.45 -7.96
N LYS A 84 -3.08 5.59 -7.62
CA LYS A 84 -4.29 5.96 -6.84
C LYS A 84 -4.07 6.05 -5.33
N THR A 85 -2.85 5.78 -4.84
CA THR A 85 -2.50 5.75 -3.42
C THR A 85 -1.52 6.88 -3.06
N THR A 86 -1.77 7.56 -1.94
CA THR A 86 -0.87 8.57 -1.36
C THR A 86 -0.56 8.19 0.09
N ILE A 87 0.72 8.25 0.48
CA ILE A 87 1.15 8.13 1.87
C ILE A 87 1.57 9.51 2.33
N ASN A 88 0.84 10.06 3.30
CA ASN A 88 1.15 11.34 3.94
C ASN A 88 1.92 11.09 5.24
N ILE A 89 3.03 11.81 5.41
CA ILE A 89 3.88 11.78 6.59
C ILE A 89 3.87 13.18 7.18
N SER A 90 3.11 13.35 8.25
CA SER A 90 2.94 14.63 8.94
C SER A 90 3.88 14.69 10.14
N ARG A 91 4.68 15.75 10.21
CA ARG A 91 5.58 16.03 11.33
C ARG A 91 4.78 16.56 12.52
N ILE A 92 5.03 15.99 13.70
CA ILE A 92 4.53 16.45 15.00
C ILE A 92 5.75 16.87 15.83
N PRO A 93 6.06 18.17 15.92
CA PRO A 93 7.21 18.66 16.66
C PRO A 93 7.14 18.29 18.15
N LYS A 94 8.25 17.83 18.73
CA LYS A 94 8.38 17.57 20.17
C LYS A 94 9.75 17.98 20.70
N ALA A 95 9.82 18.19 22.02
CA ALA A 95 11.04 18.61 22.71
C ALA A 95 12.22 17.62 22.58
N TYR A 96 11.94 16.31 22.50
CA TYR A 96 12.96 15.25 22.53
C TYR A 96 13.01 14.41 21.24
N GLY A 97 12.78 15.05 20.09
CA GLY A 97 12.77 14.43 18.77
C GLY A 97 11.36 14.37 18.19
N ASP A 98 11.24 14.63 16.89
CA ASP A 98 9.96 14.73 16.23
C ASP A 98 9.24 13.38 16.15
N GLN A 99 7.92 13.42 16.26
CA GLN A 99 7.06 12.29 15.96
C GLN A 99 6.48 12.45 14.56
N TYR A 100 6.20 11.33 13.89
CA TYR A 100 5.48 11.35 12.62
C TYR A 100 4.13 10.64 12.74
N GLU A 101 3.10 11.26 12.15
CA GLU A 101 1.84 10.62 11.82
C GLU A 101 1.89 10.16 10.35
N ILE A 102 1.56 8.90 10.11
CA ILE A 102 1.69 8.27 8.79
C ILE A 102 0.32 7.72 8.39
N ILE A 103 -0.25 8.31 7.35
CA ILE A 103 -1.59 7.99 6.86
C ILE A 103 -1.50 7.68 5.38
N ALA A 104 -1.95 6.49 4.97
CA ALA A 104 -2.19 6.18 3.58
C ALA A 104 -3.65 6.47 3.20
N THR A 105 -3.85 7.05 2.04
CA THR A 105 -5.15 7.26 1.42
C THR A 105 -5.14 6.72 0.01
N SER A 106 -6.27 6.19 -0.45
CA SER A 106 -6.45 5.81 -1.84
C SER A 106 -7.84 6.16 -2.34
N LEU A 107 -7.97 6.42 -3.64
CA LEU A 107 -9.22 6.84 -4.27
C LEU A 107 -9.51 5.96 -5.49
N PHE A 108 -10.60 5.19 -5.41
CA PHE A 108 -11.08 4.33 -6.49
C PHE A 108 -12.56 4.64 -6.72
N ASP A 109 -12.90 5.10 -7.93
CA ASP A 109 -14.29 5.36 -8.36
C ASP A 109 -15.07 6.15 -7.30
N GLU A 110 -14.50 7.28 -6.88
CA GLU A 110 -15.01 8.19 -5.83
C GLU A 110 -15.02 7.64 -4.40
N ILE A 111 -14.68 6.35 -4.22
CA ILE A 111 -14.56 5.73 -2.90
C ILE A 111 -13.15 5.98 -2.35
N SER A 112 -13.07 6.78 -1.30
CA SER A 112 -11.85 7.04 -0.55
C SER A 112 -11.64 6.00 0.54
N SER A 113 -10.48 5.35 0.55
CA SER A 113 -10.08 4.46 1.63
C SER A 113 -8.90 5.07 2.38
N ARG A 114 -9.00 5.14 3.72
CA ARG A 114 -7.96 5.69 4.61
C ARG A 114 -7.41 4.60 5.51
N TYR A 115 -6.09 4.55 5.65
CA TYR A 115 -5.37 3.68 6.55
C TYR A 115 -4.35 4.46 7.39
N ASN A 116 -4.60 4.55 8.70
CA ASN A 116 -3.65 5.10 9.65
C ASN A 116 -2.53 4.09 9.91
N LEU A 117 -1.53 4.07 9.01
CA LEU A 117 -0.39 3.17 9.05
C LEU A 117 0.33 3.26 10.40
N SER A 118 0.56 4.47 10.90
CA SER A 118 1.12 4.66 12.24
C SER A 118 0.86 6.03 12.86
N THR A 119 0.58 6.04 14.16
CA THR A 119 0.38 7.25 15.00
C THR A 119 1.07 7.08 16.35
N GLU A 120 2.14 6.27 16.39
CA GLU A 120 2.78 5.85 17.63
C GLU A 120 3.54 6.98 18.32
N LYS A 121 3.74 6.84 19.63
CA LYS A 121 4.36 7.86 20.47
C LYS A 121 5.79 8.24 20.06
N ASN A 122 6.49 7.38 19.32
CA ASN A 122 7.86 7.60 18.86
C ASN A 122 8.14 6.89 17.52
N ASN A 123 9.21 7.32 16.85
CA ASN A 123 9.56 6.83 15.52
C ASN A 123 10.01 5.37 15.49
N LYS A 124 10.58 4.85 16.59
CA LYS A 124 10.93 3.43 16.70
C LYS A 124 9.69 2.55 16.60
N LYS A 125 8.63 2.88 17.34
CA LYS A 125 7.34 2.18 17.28
C LYS A 125 6.64 2.38 15.94
N ASN A 126 6.77 3.58 15.35
CA ASN A 126 6.29 3.80 13.98
C ASN A 126 6.99 2.83 13.01
N ALA A 127 8.32 2.73 13.05
CA ALA A 127 9.09 1.80 12.23
C ALA A 127 8.64 0.34 12.45
N GLU A 128 8.52 -0.11 13.70
CA GLU A 128 8.02 -1.46 14.03
C GLU A 128 6.63 -1.72 13.42
N LYS A 129 5.74 -0.74 13.43
CA LYS A 129 4.40 -0.87 12.83
C LYS A 129 4.46 -0.92 11.30
N ILE A 130 5.25 -0.06 10.66
CA ILE A 130 5.47 -0.10 9.21
C ILE A 130 6.10 -1.43 8.80
N GLN A 131 7.06 -1.95 9.56
CA GLN A 131 7.67 -3.25 9.32
C GLN A 131 6.64 -4.39 9.40
N ARG A 132 5.67 -4.34 10.32
CA ARG A 132 4.57 -5.31 10.36
C ARG A 132 3.67 -5.24 9.13
N VAL A 133 3.39 -4.04 8.64
CA VAL A 133 2.62 -3.87 7.38
C VAL A 133 3.40 -4.46 6.19
N LEU A 134 4.70 -4.18 6.09
CA LEU A 134 5.57 -4.76 5.07
C LEU A 134 5.57 -6.29 5.13
N ALA A 135 5.79 -6.87 6.31
CA ALA A 135 5.78 -8.32 6.49
C ALA A 135 4.42 -8.95 6.15
N TYR A 136 3.32 -8.27 6.50
CA TYR A 136 1.98 -8.69 6.12
C TYR A 136 1.81 -8.71 4.59
N ILE A 137 2.21 -7.65 3.88
CA ILE A 137 2.10 -7.59 2.43
C ILE A 137 2.95 -8.70 1.80
N GLU A 138 4.20 -8.85 2.23
CA GLU A 138 5.12 -9.86 1.67
C GLU A 138 4.63 -11.29 1.88
N LYS A 139 4.13 -11.61 3.09
CA LYS A 139 3.54 -12.91 3.40
C LYS A 139 2.37 -13.25 2.49
N ASN A 140 1.54 -12.26 2.15
CA ASN A 140 0.38 -12.45 1.29
C ASN A 140 0.72 -12.37 -0.21
N ARG A 141 1.87 -11.78 -0.58
CA ARG A 141 2.36 -11.74 -1.97
C ARG A 141 2.84 -13.09 -2.48
N THR A 142 3.43 -13.93 -1.63
CA THR A 142 3.93 -15.25 -2.02
C THR A 142 2.87 -16.18 -2.61
N VAL A 143 1.58 -15.89 -2.39
CA VAL A 143 0.45 -16.63 -2.98
C VAL A 143 0.26 -16.32 -4.49
N LEU A 144 0.90 -15.27 -5.02
CA LEU A 144 0.71 -14.76 -6.39
C LEU A 144 1.94 -14.86 -7.31
N ARG A 145 3.00 -15.56 -6.90
CA ARG A 145 4.35 -15.45 -7.49
C ARG A 145 4.53 -15.97 -8.94
N GLU A 146 3.48 -16.13 -9.72
CA GLU A 146 3.57 -16.42 -11.16
C GLU A 146 3.41 -15.21 -12.09
N TRP A 147 3.16 -14.00 -11.57
CA TRP A 147 2.89 -12.84 -12.45
C TRP A 147 4.02 -11.80 -12.44
N TYR A 148 4.88 -11.93 -13.46
CA TYR A 148 5.72 -10.93 -14.14
C TYR A 148 6.66 -10.03 -13.32
N GLU A 149 7.96 -10.12 -13.64
CA GLU A 149 8.96 -9.09 -13.33
C GLU A 149 8.54 -7.75 -13.95
N ILE A 150 8.09 -6.80 -13.13
CA ILE A 150 7.73 -5.44 -13.58
C ILE A 150 8.75 -4.43 -13.04
N LYS A 151 9.26 -3.60 -13.95
CA LYS A 151 10.31 -2.59 -13.71
C LYS A 151 9.83 -1.51 -12.73
N ARG A 152 10.64 -1.27 -11.68
CA ARG A 152 10.46 -0.19 -10.69
C ARG A 152 10.32 1.17 -11.40
N LYS A 153 9.19 1.87 -11.22
CA LYS A 153 9.07 3.30 -11.58
C LYS A 153 9.51 4.14 -10.38
N MET A 154 10.46 5.06 -10.60
CA MET A 154 11.01 5.95 -9.56
C MET A 154 10.01 7.03 -9.12
N TYR A 155 10.15 7.46 -7.88
CA TYR A 155 9.26 8.36 -7.14
C TYR A 155 9.35 9.84 -7.53
N GLN A 156 8.23 10.55 -7.40
CA GLN A 156 8.20 11.99 -7.19
C GLN A 156 7.94 12.25 -5.69
N VAL A 157 8.98 12.59 -4.94
CA VAL A 157 8.84 13.05 -3.55
C VAL A 157 8.43 14.52 -3.59
N VAL A 158 7.30 14.85 -2.98
CA VAL A 158 6.84 16.24 -2.85
C VAL A 158 6.96 16.65 -1.39
N VAL A 159 7.79 17.65 -1.13
CA VAL A 159 7.89 18.28 0.19
C VAL A 159 6.70 19.23 0.35
N VAL A 160 5.97 19.10 1.46
CA VAL A 160 4.84 19.98 1.76
C VAL A 160 5.34 21.05 2.73
N ARG A 161 5.36 22.30 2.28
CA ARG A 161 5.66 23.46 3.14
C ARG A 161 4.35 24.07 3.62
N GLU A 162 4.21 24.22 4.93
CA GLU A 162 3.13 24.97 5.58
C GLU A 162 3.39 26.48 5.49
#